data_AF-A0A931TTN5-F1
#
_entry.id   AF-A0A931TTN5-F1
#
_cell.length_a   1.000
_cell.length_b   1.000
_cell.length_c   1.000
_cell.angle_alpha   90.00
_cell.angle_beta   90.00
_cell.angle_gamma   90.00
#
_symmetry.space_group_name_H-M   'P 1'
#
loop_
_entity.id
_entity.type
_entity.pdbx_description
1 polymer ?
#
loop_
_entity_poly.entity_id
_entity_poly.type
_entity_poly.pdbx_seq_one_letter_code
_entity_poly.pdbx_strand_id
1 'polypeptide(L)'
;MAEKYFLKDSVLQCFSTYNDVFSHNELLFPRDCFMAAQIAHSVDNDSLAIEYLLKGISFGLNPDFFSIDTFETNASKLKDLKNCRFWTKVIYKKDSLMKIYRNKVDWKLKKELMSLIRTDQNWRRKNNKWFNRNFRPGLEKKFNIFNQKCMLYLDSVFNSVGYPGNWLIGTGDSLAYQTKYASFNNANLGDLVSVLLYHNDSAFINYGDFLLKEIDNGHIHPRVYALIRDFRDRHLDKKDKEEIMYYNIWWERGNLSVDEIENHCNEIGCPTKQHLRDLSNKLGKGYDVFWSPFR
;
A
#
# COMPACT_ATOMS: atom_id res chain seq x y z
N MET A 1 -4.34 -13.24 7.34
CA MET A 1 -3.40 -12.80 6.29
C MET A 1 -2.50 -13.96 5.87
N ALA A 2 -2.37 -14.19 4.56
CA ALA A 2 -1.52 -15.24 3.99
C ALA A 2 -0.03 -14.97 4.27
N GLU A 3 0.30 -13.69 4.33
CA GLU A 3 1.58 -13.09 4.65
C GLU A 3 2.23 -13.67 5.91
N LYS A 4 1.45 -13.96 6.95
CA LYS A 4 1.97 -14.53 8.21
C LYS A 4 2.67 -15.88 8.01
N TYR A 5 2.24 -16.67 7.01
CA TYR A 5 2.83 -17.96 6.71
C TYR A 5 4.13 -17.81 5.92
N PHE A 6 4.22 -16.81 5.05
CA PHE A 6 5.46 -16.45 4.39
C PHE A 6 6.55 -16.08 5.41
N LEU A 7 6.15 -15.32 6.45
CA LEU A 7 7.03 -14.95 7.57
C LEU A 7 7.40 -16.11 8.50
N LYS A 8 6.71 -17.24 8.40
CA LYS A 8 7.05 -18.47 9.12
C LYS A 8 7.73 -19.48 8.21
N ASP A 9 8.29 -19.01 7.09
CA ASP A 9 8.96 -19.84 6.09
C ASP A 9 8.08 -20.97 5.52
N SER A 10 6.76 -20.81 5.66
CA SER A 10 5.74 -21.76 5.27
C SER A 10 5.13 -21.34 3.94
N VAL A 11 5.96 -21.32 2.89
CA VAL A 11 5.61 -20.81 1.55
C VAL A 11 4.39 -21.53 0.97
N LEU A 12 4.28 -22.86 1.15
CA LEU A 12 3.13 -23.65 0.69
C LEU A 12 1.81 -23.27 1.40
N GLN A 13 1.86 -22.98 2.70
CA GLN A 13 0.69 -22.52 3.45
C GLN A 13 0.31 -21.09 3.07
N CYS A 14 1.31 -20.25 2.79
CA CYS A 14 1.08 -18.92 2.24
C CYS A 14 0.35 -19.00 0.90
N PHE A 15 0.85 -19.85 0.01
CA PHE A 15 0.26 -20.13 -1.29
C PHE A 15 -1.17 -20.67 -1.20
N SER A 16 -1.44 -21.66 -0.33
CA SER A 16 -2.81 -22.18 -0.14
C SER A 16 -3.75 -21.11 0.39
N THR A 17 -3.29 -20.27 1.32
CA THR A 17 -4.10 -19.17 1.87
C THR A 17 -4.43 -18.12 0.79
N TYR A 18 -3.49 -17.76 -0.08
CA TYR A 18 -3.78 -16.87 -1.21
C TYR A 18 -4.83 -17.46 -2.15
N ASN A 19 -4.74 -18.76 -2.46
CA ASN A 19 -5.75 -19.45 -3.28
C ASN A 19 -7.14 -19.41 -2.65
N ASP A 20 -7.24 -19.63 -1.34
CA ASP A 20 -8.51 -19.55 -0.61
C ASP A 20 -9.06 -18.12 -0.62
N VAL A 21 -8.25 -17.11 -0.32
CA VAL A 21 -8.68 -15.70 -0.36
C VAL A 21 -9.18 -15.33 -1.75
N PHE A 22 -8.46 -15.73 -2.80
CA PHE A 22 -8.76 -15.33 -4.18
C PHE A 22 -9.91 -16.10 -4.82
N SER A 23 -10.36 -17.18 -4.19
CA SER A 23 -11.54 -17.95 -4.62
C SER A 23 -12.82 -17.49 -3.95
N HIS A 24 -12.73 -16.82 -2.78
CA HIS A 24 -13.89 -16.38 -2.00
C HIS A 24 -14.13 -14.87 -2.00
N ASN A 25 -13.22 -14.06 -2.57
CA ASN A 25 -13.35 -12.60 -2.60
C ASN A 25 -13.53 -12.08 -4.04
N GLU A 26 -14.56 -11.26 -4.23
CA GLU A 26 -14.83 -10.59 -5.51
C GLU A 26 -13.92 -9.37 -5.74
N LEU A 27 -13.54 -8.69 -4.65
CA LEU A 27 -12.62 -7.57 -4.67
C LEU A 27 -11.21 -8.05 -4.34
N LEU A 28 -10.28 -7.75 -5.23
CA LEU A 28 -8.87 -8.07 -5.06
C LEU A 28 -8.03 -6.81 -5.14
N PHE A 29 -6.99 -6.74 -4.30
CA PHE A 29 -6.02 -5.66 -4.37
C PHE A 29 -4.92 -6.01 -5.38
N PRO A 30 -4.56 -5.11 -6.31
CA PRO A 30 -3.48 -5.34 -7.27
C PRO A 30 -2.15 -5.77 -6.63
N ARG A 31 -1.88 -5.27 -5.42
CA ARG A 31 -0.70 -5.62 -4.63
C ARG A 31 -0.72 -7.10 -4.26
N ASP A 32 -1.85 -7.60 -3.82
CA ASP A 32 -1.99 -8.98 -3.36
C ASP A 32 -1.91 -9.92 -4.55
N CYS A 33 -2.49 -9.55 -5.69
CA CYS A 33 -2.33 -10.28 -6.95
C CYS A 33 -0.86 -10.39 -7.36
N PHE A 34 -0.09 -9.31 -7.22
CA PHE A 34 1.34 -9.31 -7.50
C PHE A 34 2.10 -10.22 -6.53
N MET A 35 1.84 -10.13 -5.22
CA MET A 35 2.49 -10.99 -4.22
C MET A 35 2.14 -12.47 -4.44
N ALA A 36 0.87 -12.78 -4.70
CA ALA A 36 0.40 -14.13 -5.00
C ALA A 36 1.11 -14.69 -6.25
N ALA A 37 1.34 -13.87 -7.28
CA ALA A 37 2.12 -14.26 -8.44
C ALA A 37 3.59 -14.58 -8.10
N GLN A 38 4.24 -13.76 -7.26
CA GLN A 38 5.62 -14.03 -6.81
C GLN A 38 5.71 -15.34 -6.03
N ILE A 39 4.73 -15.61 -5.17
CA ILE A 39 4.69 -16.83 -4.35
C ILE A 39 4.39 -18.06 -5.20
N ALA A 40 3.42 -17.98 -6.12
CA ALA A 40 3.12 -19.06 -7.05
C ALA A 40 4.33 -19.43 -7.92
N HIS A 41 5.05 -18.42 -8.45
CA HIS A 41 6.28 -18.66 -9.19
C HIS A 41 7.38 -19.26 -8.32
N SER A 42 7.45 -18.89 -7.03
CA SER A 42 8.46 -19.44 -6.10
C SER A 42 8.29 -20.93 -5.78
N VAL A 43 7.10 -21.49 -6.06
CA VAL A 43 6.79 -22.92 -5.91
C VAL A 43 6.62 -23.60 -7.26
N ASP A 44 7.28 -23.06 -8.30
CA ASP A 44 7.29 -23.57 -9.68
C ASP A 44 5.90 -23.70 -10.33
N ASN A 45 4.92 -22.88 -9.90
CA ASN A 45 3.58 -22.85 -10.47
C ASN A 45 3.35 -21.60 -11.35
N ASP A 46 4.06 -21.57 -12.48
CA ASP A 46 4.03 -20.46 -13.44
C ASP A 46 2.63 -20.22 -14.04
N SER A 47 1.85 -21.28 -14.25
CA SER A 47 0.50 -21.15 -14.82
C SER A 47 -0.37 -20.29 -13.90
N LEU A 48 -0.37 -20.59 -12.61
CA LEU A 48 -1.15 -19.84 -11.63
C LEU A 48 -0.55 -18.46 -11.35
N ALA A 49 0.78 -18.34 -11.36
CA ALA A 49 1.44 -17.03 -11.27
C ALA A 49 0.93 -16.07 -12.36
N ILE A 50 0.82 -16.56 -13.60
CA ILE A 50 0.24 -15.79 -14.72
C ILE A 50 -1.23 -15.48 -14.50
N GLU A 51 -2.03 -16.41 -13.96
CA GLU A 51 -3.43 -16.14 -13.65
C GLU A 51 -3.59 -15.02 -12.61
N TYR A 52 -2.77 -15.00 -11.57
CA TYR A 52 -2.76 -13.90 -10.60
C TYR A 52 -2.34 -12.57 -11.22
N LEU A 53 -1.36 -12.56 -12.12
CA LEU A 53 -1.01 -11.33 -12.85
C LEU A 53 -2.16 -10.82 -13.72
N LEU A 54 -2.85 -11.71 -14.44
CA LEU A 54 -4.01 -11.35 -15.25
C LEU A 54 -5.15 -10.80 -14.37
N LYS A 55 -5.39 -11.40 -13.19
CA LYS A 55 -6.31 -10.84 -12.19
C LYS A 55 -5.83 -9.45 -11.75
N GLY A 56 -4.57 -9.29 -11.37
CA GLY A 56 -4.02 -7.99 -10.97
C GLY A 56 -4.23 -6.90 -12.03
N ILE A 57 -4.00 -7.20 -13.30
CA ILE A 57 -4.18 -6.24 -14.41
C ILE A 57 -5.64 -5.79 -14.52
N SER A 58 -6.61 -6.68 -14.32
CA SER A 58 -8.04 -6.31 -14.35
C SER A 58 -8.48 -5.44 -13.16
N PHE A 59 -7.65 -5.35 -12.11
CA PHE A 59 -7.81 -4.46 -10.97
C PHE A 59 -6.85 -3.25 -11.00
N GLY A 60 -6.09 -3.05 -12.07
CA GLY A 60 -5.25 -1.86 -12.27
C GLY A 60 -3.76 -2.04 -11.97
N LEU A 61 -3.27 -3.27 -11.83
CA LEU A 61 -1.84 -3.55 -11.88
C LEU A 61 -1.31 -3.16 -13.26
N ASN A 62 -0.35 -2.24 -13.30
CA ASN A 62 0.20 -1.77 -14.56
C ASN A 62 1.01 -2.90 -15.24
N PRO A 63 0.62 -3.40 -16.43
CA PRO A 63 1.38 -4.44 -17.12
C PRO A 63 2.74 -3.94 -17.63
N ASP A 64 2.93 -2.63 -17.79
CA ASP A 64 4.21 -2.04 -18.16
C ASP A 64 5.20 -2.00 -16.98
N PHE A 65 4.73 -2.23 -15.75
CA PHE A 65 5.61 -2.54 -14.65
C PHE A 65 6.55 -3.68 -15.03
N PHE A 66 6.05 -4.69 -15.73
CA PHE A 66 6.88 -5.79 -16.18
C PHE A 66 7.79 -5.40 -17.33
N SER A 67 7.48 -4.43 -18.20
CA SER A 67 8.32 -4.13 -19.38
C SER A 67 9.53 -3.25 -19.07
N ILE A 68 9.52 -2.52 -17.96
CA ILE A 68 10.58 -1.59 -17.58
C ILE A 68 11.55 -2.31 -16.64
N ASP A 69 12.86 -2.19 -16.87
CA ASP A 69 13.92 -2.54 -15.92
C ASP A 69 13.94 -1.52 -14.75
N THR A 70 12.87 -1.43 -13.97
CA THR A 70 12.85 -0.68 -12.71
C THR A 70 13.64 -1.41 -11.64
N PHE A 71 13.99 -0.72 -10.56
CA PHE A 71 14.60 -1.37 -9.38
C PHE A 71 13.71 -2.50 -8.85
N GLU A 72 12.39 -2.33 -8.89
CA GLU A 72 11.44 -3.32 -8.39
C GLU A 72 11.32 -4.55 -9.31
N THR A 73 11.53 -4.39 -10.62
CA THR A 73 11.47 -5.51 -11.58
C THR A 73 12.80 -6.21 -11.77
N ASN A 74 13.92 -5.49 -11.64
CA ASN A 74 15.26 -6.09 -11.55
C ASN A 74 15.48 -6.83 -10.25
N ALA A 75 14.77 -6.44 -9.20
CA ALA A 75 14.72 -7.19 -7.98
C ALA A 75 13.69 -8.34 -8.10
N SER A 76 12.48 -8.15 -8.64
CA SER A 76 11.46 -9.22 -8.60
C SER A 76 11.84 -10.51 -9.34
N LYS A 77 11.64 -11.67 -8.70
CA LYS A 77 11.65 -13.00 -9.34
C LYS A 77 10.70 -13.14 -10.55
N LEU A 78 9.76 -12.21 -10.75
CA LEU A 78 8.87 -12.23 -11.91
C LEU A 78 9.58 -11.88 -13.23
N LYS A 79 10.85 -11.44 -13.20
CA LYS A 79 11.65 -11.23 -14.40
C LYS A 79 11.76 -12.50 -15.24
N ASP A 80 11.96 -13.65 -14.58
CA ASP A 80 12.08 -14.95 -15.25
C ASP A 80 10.72 -15.46 -15.77
N LEU A 81 9.62 -15.03 -15.13
CA LEU A 81 8.27 -15.36 -15.57
C LEU A 81 7.98 -14.84 -17.00
N LYS A 82 8.69 -13.82 -17.48
CA LYS A 82 8.59 -13.38 -18.89
C LYS A 82 9.05 -14.43 -19.90
N ASN A 83 9.97 -15.29 -19.47
CA ASN A 83 10.51 -16.36 -20.29
C ASN A 83 9.63 -17.62 -20.23
N CYS A 84 8.64 -17.67 -19.33
CA CYS A 84 7.75 -18.81 -19.23
C CYS A 84 6.82 -18.89 -20.46
N ARG A 85 6.47 -20.12 -20.86
CA ARG A 85 5.59 -20.39 -22.01
C ARG A 85 4.22 -19.71 -21.92
N PHE A 86 3.79 -19.36 -20.70
CA PHE A 86 2.48 -18.77 -20.42
C PHE A 86 2.47 -17.24 -20.53
N TRP A 87 3.63 -16.59 -20.63
CA TRP A 87 3.75 -15.13 -20.69
C TRP A 87 3.00 -14.50 -21.88
N THR A 88 2.92 -15.23 -22.99
CA THR A 88 2.14 -14.83 -24.18
C THR A 88 0.68 -14.52 -23.84
N LYS A 89 0.10 -15.17 -22.81
CA LYS A 89 -1.25 -14.85 -22.31
C LYS A 89 -1.34 -13.43 -21.77
N VAL A 90 -0.32 -12.94 -21.05
CA VAL A 90 -0.27 -11.57 -20.53
C VAL A 90 -0.22 -10.58 -21.68
N ILE A 91 0.65 -10.82 -22.67
CA ILE A 91 0.79 -9.96 -23.84
C ILE A 91 -0.54 -9.84 -24.59
N TYR A 92 -1.24 -10.96 -24.80
CA TYR A 92 -2.50 -10.98 -25.56
C TYR A 92 -3.68 -10.38 -24.79
N LYS A 93 -3.74 -10.56 -23.45
CA LYS A 93 -4.90 -10.15 -22.65
C LYS A 93 -4.75 -8.80 -21.96
N LYS A 94 -3.54 -8.23 -21.84
CA LYS A 94 -3.33 -7.03 -21.02
C LYS A 94 -4.23 -5.85 -21.42
N ASP A 95 -4.42 -5.61 -22.72
CA ASP A 95 -5.17 -4.44 -23.19
C ASP A 95 -6.68 -4.60 -22.93
N SER A 96 -7.23 -5.80 -23.12
CA SER A 96 -8.64 -6.07 -22.83
C SER A 96 -8.92 -6.03 -21.33
N LEU A 97 -8.01 -6.54 -20.50
CA LEU A 97 -8.12 -6.46 -19.04
C LEU A 97 -7.98 -5.02 -18.53
N MET A 98 -7.06 -4.23 -19.11
CA MET A 98 -6.94 -2.80 -18.79
C MET A 98 -8.17 -2.00 -19.22
N LYS A 99 -8.85 -2.40 -20.30
CA LYS A 99 -10.14 -1.81 -20.67
C LYS A 99 -11.22 -2.10 -19.63
N ILE A 100 -11.28 -3.34 -19.10
CA ILE A 100 -12.19 -3.70 -18.00
C ILE A 100 -11.91 -2.82 -16.78
N TYR A 101 -10.64 -2.72 -16.37
CA TYR A 101 -10.23 -1.86 -15.26
C TYR A 101 -10.68 -0.41 -15.48
N ARG A 102 -10.35 0.19 -16.63
CA ARG A 102 -10.68 1.59 -16.94
C ARG A 102 -12.19 1.86 -16.93
N ASN A 103 -13.01 0.88 -17.31
CA ASN A 103 -14.46 1.02 -17.32
C ASN A 103 -15.09 0.95 -15.93
N LYS A 104 -14.41 0.33 -14.95
CA LYS A 104 -14.90 0.22 -13.56
C LYS A 104 -14.59 1.46 -12.73
N VAL A 105 -13.57 2.22 -13.10
CA VAL A 105 -13.08 3.35 -12.30
C VAL A 105 -14.01 4.56 -12.43
N ASP A 106 -14.41 5.13 -11.29
CA ASP A 106 -15.00 6.46 -11.25
C ASP A 106 -13.90 7.52 -11.44
N TRP A 107 -13.67 7.88 -12.70
CA TRP A 107 -12.66 8.87 -13.08
C TRP A 107 -12.95 10.27 -12.57
N LYS A 108 -14.23 10.60 -12.33
CA LYS A 108 -14.60 11.91 -11.80
C LYS A 108 -14.18 12.00 -10.35
N LEU A 109 -14.60 11.04 -9.52
CA LEU A 109 -14.22 10.97 -8.11
C LEU A 109 -12.69 10.85 -7.95
N LYS A 110 -12.04 9.99 -8.75
CA LYS A 110 -10.57 9.87 -8.77
C LYS A 110 -9.91 11.22 -9.01
N LYS A 111 -10.37 11.99 -10.01
CA LYS A 111 -9.80 13.30 -10.37
C LYS A 111 -9.98 14.32 -9.24
N GLU A 112 -11.13 14.33 -8.58
CA GLU A 112 -11.41 15.21 -7.44
C GLU A 112 -10.48 14.89 -6.26
N LEU A 113 -10.37 13.61 -5.87
CA LEU A 113 -9.46 13.16 -4.81
C LEU A 113 -7.99 13.45 -5.14
N MET A 114 -7.55 13.18 -6.37
CA MET A 114 -6.19 13.49 -6.82
C MET A 114 -5.87 14.99 -6.76
N SER A 115 -6.86 15.86 -6.99
CA SER A 115 -6.70 17.31 -6.85
C SER A 115 -6.45 17.71 -5.39
N LEU A 116 -7.18 17.10 -4.46
CA LEU A 116 -6.98 17.31 -3.01
C LEU A 116 -5.59 16.82 -2.59
N ILE A 117 -5.20 15.62 -3.00
CA ILE A 117 -3.87 15.05 -2.68
C ILE A 117 -2.75 15.94 -3.22
N ARG A 118 -2.85 16.43 -4.47
CA ARG A 118 -1.85 17.35 -5.03
C ARG A 118 -1.72 18.64 -4.23
N THR A 119 -2.85 19.17 -3.77
CA THR A 119 -2.90 20.40 -2.99
C THR A 119 -2.30 20.19 -1.60
N ASP A 120 -2.66 19.09 -0.93
CA ASP A 120 -2.05 18.64 0.33
C ASP A 120 -0.52 18.53 0.22
N GLN A 121 -0.02 17.80 -0.79
CA GLN A 121 1.42 17.61 -0.98
C GLN A 121 2.13 18.94 -1.27
N ASN A 122 1.49 19.86 -1.99
CA ASN A 122 2.04 21.19 -2.25
C ASN A 122 2.17 22.00 -0.95
N TRP A 123 1.17 21.95 -0.06
CA TRP A 123 1.27 22.58 1.27
C TRP A 123 2.41 22.01 2.09
N ARG A 124 2.56 20.68 2.15
CA ARG A 124 3.66 20.04 2.88
C ARG A 124 5.02 20.40 2.31
N ARG A 125 5.17 20.42 0.99
CA ARG A 125 6.41 20.89 0.32
C ARG A 125 6.75 22.33 0.67
N LYS A 126 5.75 23.21 0.80
CA LYS A 126 5.97 24.58 1.27
C LYS A 126 6.37 24.62 2.74
N ASN A 127 5.73 23.85 3.61
CA ASN A 127 6.03 23.86 5.05
C ASN A 127 7.44 23.29 5.36
N ASN A 128 7.87 22.28 4.60
CA ASN A 128 9.15 21.60 4.77
C ASN A 128 10.37 22.40 4.26
N LYS A 129 10.17 23.52 3.55
CA LYS A 129 11.27 24.38 3.10
C LYS A 129 11.88 25.14 4.28
N TRP A 130 13.19 25.04 4.46
CA TRP A 130 13.91 25.63 5.60
C TRP A 130 13.74 27.16 5.68
N PHE A 131 13.74 27.85 4.54
CA PHE A 131 13.58 29.30 4.45
C PHE A 131 12.16 29.80 4.74
N ASN A 132 11.18 28.90 4.86
CA ASN A 132 9.81 29.28 5.23
C ASN A 132 9.60 29.32 6.75
N ARG A 133 10.64 29.09 7.57
CA ARG A 133 10.52 28.97 9.05
C ARG A 133 9.70 30.09 9.70
N ASN A 134 9.89 31.33 9.27
CA ASN A 134 9.19 32.50 9.82
C ASN A 134 7.72 32.61 9.35
N PHE A 135 7.37 31.99 8.23
CA PHE A 135 6.01 31.97 7.69
C PHE A 135 5.23 30.69 8.05
N ARG A 136 5.88 29.72 8.70
CA ARG A 136 5.29 28.41 9.04
C ARG A 136 3.98 28.53 9.81
N PRO A 137 3.82 29.37 10.85
CA PRO A 137 2.55 29.46 11.56
C PRO A 137 1.38 29.87 10.65
N GLY A 138 1.62 30.79 9.72
CA GLY A 138 0.60 31.22 8.75
C GLY A 138 0.30 30.16 7.68
N LEU A 139 1.32 29.40 7.26
CA LEU A 139 1.15 28.28 6.32
C LEU A 139 0.41 27.11 6.99
N GLU A 140 0.72 26.80 8.24
CA GLU A 140 0.08 25.77 9.04
C GLU A 140 -1.39 26.08 9.29
N LYS A 141 -1.73 27.32 9.66
CA LYS A 141 -3.13 27.75 9.77
C LYS A 141 -3.90 27.53 8.46
N LYS A 142 -3.31 27.91 7.31
CA LYS A 142 -3.93 27.71 5.99
C LYS A 142 -4.08 26.23 5.65
N PHE A 143 -3.07 25.42 5.98
CA PHE A 143 -3.11 23.97 5.80
C PHE A 143 -4.19 23.33 6.65
N ASN A 144 -4.35 23.73 7.91
CA ASN A 144 -5.39 23.21 8.81
C ASN A 144 -6.80 23.53 8.28
N ILE A 145 -7.03 24.75 7.78
CA ILE A 145 -8.31 25.11 7.13
C ILE A 145 -8.56 24.24 5.89
N PHE A 146 -7.52 23.98 5.08
CA PHE A 146 -7.62 23.10 3.93
C PHE A 146 -7.93 21.66 4.35
N ASN A 147 -7.23 21.12 5.35
CA ASN A 147 -7.46 19.77 5.87
C ASN A 147 -8.89 19.59 6.39
N GLN A 148 -9.44 20.57 7.10
CA GLN A 148 -10.84 20.54 7.54
C GLN A 148 -11.80 20.43 6.34
N LYS A 149 -11.57 21.22 5.27
CA LYS A 149 -12.37 21.11 4.04
C LYS A 149 -12.21 19.75 3.36
N CYS A 150 -11.00 19.19 3.36
CA CYS A 150 -10.76 17.85 2.84
C CYS A 150 -11.53 16.79 3.61
N MET A 151 -11.53 16.85 4.96
CA MET A 151 -12.28 15.87 5.77
C MET A 151 -13.78 16.00 5.55
N LEU A 152 -14.34 17.21 5.49
CA LEU A 152 -15.76 17.40 5.17
C LEU A 152 -16.13 16.85 3.79
N TYR A 153 -15.25 16.99 2.81
CA TYR A 153 -15.45 16.37 1.51
C TYR A 153 -15.38 14.85 1.60
N LEU A 154 -14.40 14.29 2.32
CA LEU A 154 -14.31 12.84 2.53
C LEU A 154 -15.53 12.29 3.28
N ASP A 155 -16.07 13.00 4.26
CA ASP A 155 -17.32 12.63 4.93
C ASP A 155 -18.46 12.49 3.93
N SER A 156 -18.61 13.47 3.02
CA SER A 156 -19.61 13.40 1.96
C SER A 156 -19.40 12.21 1.04
N VAL A 157 -18.14 11.87 0.72
CA VAL A 157 -17.82 10.70 -0.11
C VAL A 157 -18.11 9.41 0.65
N PHE A 158 -17.64 9.26 1.89
CA PHE A 158 -17.86 8.07 2.72
C PHE A 158 -19.34 7.80 2.95
N ASN A 159 -20.14 8.84 3.20
CA ASN A 159 -21.59 8.72 3.36
C ASN A 159 -22.31 8.32 2.07
N SER A 160 -21.73 8.60 0.90
CA SER A 160 -22.37 8.30 -0.41
C SER A 160 -21.98 6.95 -0.98
N VAL A 161 -20.71 6.55 -0.87
CA VAL A 161 -20.17 5.37 -1.56
C VAL A 161 -19.36 4.44 -0.65
N GLY A 162 -19.29 4.71 0.66
CA GLY A 162 -18.35 4.02 1.55
C GLY A 162 -16.91 4.45 1.28
N TYR A 163 -15.93 3.63 1.65
CA TYR A 163 -14.54 3.97 1.40
C TYR A 163 -14.21 3.78 -0.09
N PRO A 164 -13.82 4.85 -0.82
CA PRO A 164 -13.57 4.78 -2.24
C PRO A 164 -12.14 4.28 -2.46
N GLY A 165 -11.91 2.99 -2.20
CA GLY A 165 -10.62 2.34 -2.36
C GLY A 165 -10.31 2.00 -3.82
N ASN A 166 -9.29 1.17 -4.04
CA ASN A 166 -8.86 0.75 -5.39
C ASN A 166 -10.00 0.15 -6.24
N TRP A 167 -11.01 -0.44 -5.61
CA TRP A 167 -12.16 -1.02 -6.29
C TRP A 167 -13.01 0.03 -7.02
N LEU A 168 -13.09 1.27 -6.51
CA LEU A 168 -13.92 2.34 -7.06
C LEU A 168 -13.11 3.38 -7.85
N ILE A 169 -12.02 3.88 -7.26
CA ILE A 169 -11.22 4.97 -7.87
C ILE A 169 -9.95 4.46 -8.54
N GLY A 170 -9.76 3.14 -8.56
CA GLY A 170 -8.59 2.50 -9.14
C GLY A 170 -7.31 2.74 -8.35
N THR A 171 -6.21 2.23 -8.89
CA THR A 171 -4.88 2.46 -8.36
C THR A 171 -4.45 3.91 -8.60
N GLY A 172 -3.65 4.46 -7.69
CA GLY A 172 -3.08 5.78 -7.85
C GLY A 172 -2.19 5.87 -9.09
N ASP A 173 -2.38 6.92 -9.89
CA ASP A 173 -1.39 7.31 -10.91
C ASP A 173 -0.08 7.61 -10.19
N SER A 174 1.09 7.38 -10.80
CA SER A 174 2.40 7.58 -10.17
C SER A 174 2.50 8.91 -9.41
N LEU A 175 2.28 8.84 -8.09
CA LEU A 175 2.49 9.91 -7.14
C LEU A 175 3.97 10.00 -6.75
N ALA A 176 4.84 9.14 -7.28
CA ALA A 176 6.27 9.10 -6.99
C ALA A 176 6.97 10.44 -7.28
N TYR A 177 6.50 11.20 -8.28
CA TYR A 177 7.02 12.55 -8.56
C TYR A 177 6.37 13.65 -7.68
N GLN A 178 5.27 13.33 -6.99
CA GLN A 178 4.44 14.28 -6.24
C GLN A 178 4.56 14.12 -4.71
N THR A 179 4.94 12.94 -4.23
CA THR A 179 5.17 12.61 -2.83
C THR A 179 6.63 12.17 -2.68
N LYS A 180 7.39 12.69 -1.70
CA LYS A 180 8.76 12.23 -1.42
C LYS A 180 8.78 11.05 -0.44
N TYR A 181 7.61 10.48 -0.12
CA TYR A 181 7.46 9.51 0.95
C TYR A 181 7.50 8.09 0.36
N ALA A 182 8.53 7.33 0.74
CA ALA A 182 8.79 5.98 0.25
C ALA A 182 7.61 5.01 0.41
N SER A 183 6.77 5.16 1.44
CA SER A 183 5.56 4.33 1.62
C SER A 183 4.52 4.47 0.51
N PHE A 184 4.55 5.59 -0.23
CA PHE A 184 3.65 5.90 -1.35
C PHE A 184 4.36 5.83 -2.71
N ASN A 185 5.66 5.55 -2.72
CA ASN A 185 6.47 5.44 -3.94
C ASN A 185 6.23 4.13 -4.71
N ASN A 186 5.42 3.21 -4.18
CA ASN A 186 4.87 2.09 -4.95
C ASN A 186 3.78 2.65 -5.89
N ALA A 187 4.22 3.44 -6.87
CA ALA A 187 3.41 3.89 -7.98
C ALA A 187 2.66 2.66 -8.52
N ASN A 188 1.34 2.75 -8.65
CA ASN A 188 0.43 1.69 -9.09
C ASN A 188 -0.10 0.69 -8.03
N LEU A 189 0.32 0.74 -6.76
CA LEU A 189 -0.15 -0.21 -5.73
C LEU A 189 -0.65 0.43 -4.42
N GLY A 190 -0.51 1.75 -4.29
CA GLY A 190 -0.97 2.50 -3.12
C GLY A 190 -2.42 2.94 -3.21
N ASP A 191 -3.09 2.97 -2.06
CA ASP A 191 -4.42 3.55 -1.90
C ASP A 191 -4.36 5.09 -1.84
N LEU A 192 -5.19 5.78 -2.63
CA LEU A 192 -5.16 7.24 -2.76
C LEU A 192 -5.72 7.96 -1.53
N VAL A 193 -6.83 7.48 -0.98
CA VAL A 193 -7.56 8.12 0.13
C VAL A 193 -6.70 8.09 1.39
N SER A 194 -5.94 7.02 1.57
CA SER A 194 -5.01 6.85 2.68
C SER A 194 -4.05 8.02 2.86
N VAL A 195 -3.63 8.71 1.79
CA VAL A 195 -2.75 9.89 1.87
C VAL A 195 -3.41 11.05 2.61
N LEU A 196 -4.70 11.30 2.33
CA LEU A 196 -5.46 12.38 2.96
C LEU A 196 -5.78 12.08 4.41
N LEU A 197 -6.13 10.83 4.72
CA LEU A 197 -6.40 10.38 6.08
C LEU A 197 -5.12 10.36 6.92
N TYR A 198 -4.03 9.84 6.37
CA TYR A 198 -2.71 9.86 6.99
C TYR A 198 -2.32 11.28 7.44
N HIS A 199 -2.57 12.28 6.62
CA HIS A 199 -2.15 13.65 6.90
C HIS A 199 -3.04 14.42 7.87
N ASN A 200 -4.09 13.79 8.39
CA ASN A 200 -4.96 14.34 9.41
C ASN A 200 -4.79 13.56 10.72
N ASP A 201 -4.28 14.24 11.74
CA ASP A 201 -3.92 13.62 13.02
C ASP A 201 -5.14 13.05 13.79
N SER A 202 -6.35 13.49 13.46
CA SER A 202 -7.60 13.01 14.05
C SER A 202 -8.31 11.96 13.19
N ALA A 203 -7.76 11.59 12.03
CA ALA A 203 -8.42 10.68 11.10
C ALA A 203 -8.74 9.32 11.75
N PHE A 204 -7.79 8.73 12.48
CA PHE A 204 -8.05 7.44 13.13
C PHE A 204 -9.13 7.55 14.21
N ILE A 205 -9.16 8.65 14.97
CA ILE A 205 -10.17 8.87 16.01
C ILE A 205 -11.56 8.98 15.37
N ASN A 206 -11.67 9.71 14.26
CA ASN A 206 -12.95 9.99 13.63
C ASN A 206 -13.45 8.84 12.73
N TYR A 207 -12.53 8.08 12.13
CA TYR A 207 -12.85 7.09 11.11
C TYR A 207 -12.44 5.66 11.46
N GLY A 208 -11.81 5.41 12.62
CA GLY A 208 -11.27 4.09 12.99
C GLY A 208 -12.29 2.96 12.83
N ASP A 209 -13.44 3.06 13.48
CA ASP A 209 -14.48 2.02 13.40
C ASP A 209 -15.03 1.86 11.97
N PHE A 210 -15.19 2.97 11.25
CA PHE A 210 -15.61 2.96 9.84
C PHE A 210 -14.59 2.23 8.97
N LEU A 211 -13.30 2.56 9.08
CA LEU A 211 -12.23 1.95 8.30
C LEU A 211 -12.08 0.45 8.62
N LEU A 212 -12.31 0.05 9.88
CA LEU A 212 -12.31 -1.36 10.27
C LEU A 212 -13.45 -2.14 9.59
N LYS A 213 -14.66 -1.58 9.58
CA LYS A 213 -15.79 -2.17 8.86
C LYS A 213 -15.52 -2.27 7.35
N GLU A 214 -14.87 -1.28 6.77
CA GLU A 214 -14.54 -1.27 5.34
C GLU A 214 -13.42 -2.26 4.98
N ILE A 215 -12.62 -2.71 5.95
CA ILE A 215 -11.74 -3.89 5.78
C ILE A 215 -12.58 -5.16 5.63
N ASP A 216 -13.58 -5.36 6.50
CA ASP A 216 -14.43 -6.54 6.45
C ASP A 216 -15.23 -6.62 5.13
N ASN A 217 -15.59 -5.44 4.58
CA ASN A 217 -16.21 -5.32 3.26
C ASN A 217 -15.24 -5.55 2.08
N GLY A 218 -13.93 -5.70 2.34
CA GLY A 218 -12.91 -5.82 1.30
C GLY A 218 -12.66 -4.52 0.51
N HIS A 219 -13.16 -3.38 0.98
CA HIS A 219 -12.98 -2.08 0.33
C HIS A 219 -11.61 -1.47 0.65
N ILE A 220 -11.03 -1.83 1.80
CA ILE A 220 -9.74 -1.34 2.28
C ILE A 220 -8.79 -2.50 2.52
N HIS A 221 -7.57 -2.39 2.00
CA HIS A 221 -6.53 -3.35 2.35
C HIS A 221 -6.09 -3.08 3.82
N PRO A 222 -5.98 -4.09 4.71
CA PRO A 222 -5.76 -3.82 6.14
C PRO A 222 -4.46 -3.08 6.48
N ARG A 223 -3.42 -3.18 5.62
CA ARG A 223 -2.23 -2.31 5.67
C ARG A 223 -2.56 -0.81 5.72
N VAL A 224 -3.59 -0.36 5.00
CA VAL A 224 -4.02 1.05 4.97
C VAL A 224 -4.58 1.47 6.32
N TYR A 225 -5.40 0.63 6.94
CA TYR A 225 -5.90 0.85 8.29
C TYR A 225 -4.77 0.97 9.30
N ALA A 226 -3.85 0.00 9.30
CA ALA A 226 -2.70 0.00 10.18
C ALA A 226 -1.82 1.25 9.97
N LEU A 227 -1.59 1.64 8.70
CA LEU A 227 -0.90 2.88 8.38
C LEU A 227 -1.57 4.09 9.04
N ILE A 228 -2.88 4.30 8.82
CA ILE A 228 -3.62 5.45 9.38
C ILE A 228 -3.57 5.45 10.90
N ARG A 229 -3.73 4.27 11.52
CA ARG A 229 -3.64 4.08 12.97
C ARG A 229 -2.28 4.54 13.52
N ASP A 230 -1.19 4.02 12.98
CA ASP A 230 0.17 4.31 13.46
C ASP A 230 0.60 5.76 13.25
N PHE A 231 -0.15 6.52 12.47
CA PHE A 231 0.10 7.94 12.26
C PHE A 231 -0.55 8.84 13.30
N ARG A 232 -1.64 8.39 13.94
CA ARG A 232 -2.23 9.05 15.12
C ARG A 232 -1.18 9.26 16.20
N ASP A 233 -0.33 8.26 16.43
CA ASP A 233 0.58 8.21 17.58
C ASP A 233 1.82 9.10 17.41
N ARG A 234 1.95 9.82 16.28
CA ARG A 234 3.02 10.81 16.06
C ARG A 234 2.87 12.08 16.89
N HIS A 235 1.63 12.40 17.28
CA HIS A 235 1.29 13.64 17.97
C HIS A 235 0.89 13.42 19.44
N LEU A 236 0.84 12.18 19.91
CA LEU A 236 0.65 11.86 21.32
C LEU A 236 1.93 12.14 22.11
N ASP A 237 1.79 12.72 23.31
CA ASP A 237 2.90 12.89 24.24
C ASP A 237 3.46 11.52 24.62
N LYS A 238 4.76 11.44 24.95
CA LYS A 238 5.46 10.17 25.26
C LYS A 238 4.74 9.30 26.31
N LYS A 239 4.05 9.93 27.26
CA LYS A 239 3.29 9.27 28.32
C LYS A 239 1.95 8.68 27.87
N ASP A 240 1.42 9.15 26.74
CA ASP A 240 0.15 8.73 26.16
C ASP A 240 0.36 7.68 25.05
N LYS A 241 1.63 7.34 24.75
CA LYS A 241 2.04 6.26 23.86
C LYS A 241 2.15 4.96 24.63
N GLU A 242 1.03 4.46 25.13
CA GLU A 242 0.97 3.14 25.76
C GLU A 242 1.02 2.00 24.72
N GLU A 243 0.79 2.30 23.43
CA GLU A 243 0.82 1.33 22.34
C GLU A 243 2.01 1.55 21.38
N ILE A 244 2.70 0.45 21.06
CA ILE A 244 3.79 0.45 20.06
C ILE A 244 3.16 0.55 18.66
N MET A 245 3.71 1.44 17.81
CA MET A 245 3.30 1.59 16.40
C MET A 245 3.57 0.31 15.59
N TYR A 246 2.76 -0.04 14.58
CA TYR A 246 2.86 -1.32 13.86
C TYR A 246 3.73 -1.25 12.57
N TYR A 247 3.60 -0.18 11.78
CA TYR A 247 4.32 0.10 10.53
C TYR A 247 5.40 1.17 10.69
N ASN A 248 5.30 2.02 11.71
CA ASN A 248 6.19 3.15 11.95
C ASN A 248 7.25 2.90 13.03
N ILE A 249 7.44 1.67 13.51
CA ILE A 249 8.43 1.29 14.55
C ILE A 249 9.82 1.88 14.25
N TRP A 250 10.21 1.93 12.98
CA TRP A 250 11.51 2.46 12.53
C TRP A 250 11.70 3.98 12.70
N TRP A 251 10.62 4.73 12.95
CA TRP A 251 10.71 6.16 13.30
C TRP A 251 11.01 6.37 14.79
N GLU A 252 10.88 5.31 15.60
CA GLU A 252 11.30 5.30 17.01
C GLU A 252 12.80 4.99 17.17
N ARG A 253 13.61 5.21 16.14
CA ARG A 253 15.08 4.99 16.10
C ARG A 253 15.88 5.62 17.25
N GLY A 254 15.27 6.45 18.09
CA GLY A 254 15.87 7.00 19.30
C GLY A 254 15.48 6.32 20.62
N ASN A 255 14.47 5.43 20.64
CA ASN A 255 13.86 4.94 21.89
C ASN A 255 13.80 3.41 22.02
N LEU A 256 13.92 2.63 20.93
CA LEU A 256 13.88 1.17 20.97
C LEU A 256 15.21 0.59 20.45
N SER A 257 15.73 -0.38 21.18
CA SER A 257 16.79 -1.28 20.73
C SER A 257 16.33 -2.14 19.56
N VAL A 258 17.28 -2.70 18.80
CA VAL A 258 16.97 -3.62 17.70
C VAL A 258 16.12 -4.79 18.22
N ASP A 259 16.46 -5.35 19.37
CA ASP A 259 15.78 -6.50 19.97
C ASP A 259 14.33 -6.18 20.36
N GLU A 260 14.05 -4.98 20.87
CA GLU A 260 12.68 -4.54 21.18
C GLU A 260 11.83 -4.41 19.92
N ILE A 261 12.41 -3.89 18.83
CA ILE A 261 11.75 -3.82 17.52
C ILE A 261 11.46 -5.23 17.00
N GLU A 262 12.42 -6.16 17.13
CA GLU A 262 12.24 -7.54 16.67
C GLU A 262 11.19 -8.30 17.49
N ASN A 263 11.22 -8.17 18.81
CA ASN A 263 10.23 -8.77 19.70
C ASN A 263 8.83 -8.27 19.41
N HIS A 264 8.66 -6.95 19.26
CA HIS A 264 7.36 -6.38 18.92
C HIS A 264 6.87 -6.84 17.55
N CYS A 265 7.73 -6.83 16.53
CA CYS A 265 7.41 -7.38 15.22
C CYS A 265 6.94 -8.84 15.31
N ASN A 266 7.61 -9.67 16.11
CA ASN A 266 7.22 -11.07 16.33
C ASN A 266 5.85 -11.19 17.03
N GLU A 267 5.57 -10.36 18.05
CA GLU A 267 4.29 -10.34 18.78
C GLU A 267 3.11 -10.02 17.85
N ILE A 268 3.27 -9.03 16.96
CA ILE A 268 2.22 -8.58 16.05
C ILE A 268 2.20 -9.34 14.71
N GLY A 269 3.10 -10.33 14.54
CA GLY A 269 3.23 -11.11 13.32
C GLY A 269 3.70 -10.31 12.10
N CYS A 270 4.50 -9.26 12.33
CA CYS A 270 5.15 -8.45 11.31
C CYS A 270 6.61 -8.92 11.05
N PRO A 271 7.11 -8.78 9.82
CA PRO A 271 8.49 -9.14 9.51
C PRO A 271 9.49 -8.21 10.19
N THR A 272 10.52 -8.74 10.86
CA THR A 272 11.70 -7.94 11.23
C THR A 272 12.55 -7.64 9.99
N LYS A 273 13.39 -6.60 10.04
CA LYS A 273 14.32 -6.32 8.93
C LYS A 273 15.34 -7.43 8.73
N GLN A 274 15.79 -8.07 9.80
CA GLN A 274 16.70 -9.21 9.72
C GLN A 274 15.98 -10.40 9.08
N HIS A 275 14.76 -10.69 9.53
CA HIS A 275 13.91 -11.71 8.92
C HIS A 275 13.71 -11.49 7.41
N LEU A 276 13.40 -10.27 6.97
CA LEU A 276 13.26 -9.94 5.55
C LEU A 276 14.56 -10.10 4.76
N ARG A 277 15.71 -9.80 5.38
CA ARG A 277 17.02 -10.02 4.76
C ARG A 277 17.32 -11.51 4.62
N ASP A 278 17.09 -12.29 5.66
CA ASP A 278 17.34 -13.73 5.66
C ASP A 278 16.43 -14.42 4.66
N LEU A 279 15.17 -14.01 4.60
CA LEU A 279 14.20 -14.49 3.63
C LEU A 279 14.56 -14.08 2.19
N SER A 280 15.04 -12.85 1.99
CA SER A 280 15.59 -12.43 0.69
C SER A 280 16.87 -13.18 0.32
N ASN A 281 17.71 -13.58 1.28
CA ASN A 281 18.91 -14.37 1.01
C ASN A 281 18.53 -15.81 0.63
N LYS A 282 17.57 -16.40 1.35
CA LYS A 282 17.09 -17.77 1.13
C LYS A 282 16.34 -17.93 -0.19
N LEU A 283 15.42 -17.02 -0.48
CA LEU A 283 14.58 -17.10 -1.67
C LEU A 283 15.25 -16.45 -2.89
N GLY A 284 16.34 -15.71 -2.73
CA GLY A 284 17.00 -14.93 -3.78
C GLY A 284 16.60 -13.45 -3.77
N LYS A 285 17.49 -12.56 -4.26
CA LYS A 285 17.23 -11.10 -4.33
C LYS A 285 15.89 -10.85 -5.02
N GLY A 286 15.01 -10.01 -4.42
CA GLY A 286 13.73 -9.68 -5.05
C GLY A 286 12.45 -9.81 -4.25
N TYR A 287 12.47 -10.64 -3.23
CA TYR A 287 11.33 -10.79 -2.34
C TYR A 287 11.26 -9.67 -1.30
N ASP A 288 12.31 -8.86 -1.15
CA ASP A 288 12.36 -7.72 -0.22
C ASP A 288 11.61 -6.47 -0.74
N VAL A 289 11.33 -6.38 -2.04
CA VAL A 289 10.83 -5.17 -2.70
C VAL A 289 9.49 -4.66 -2.14
N PHE A 290 8.57 -5.55 -1.78
CA PHE A 290 7.22 -5.16 -1.31
C PHE A 290 7.01 -5.28 0.20
N TRP A 291 7.99 -5.88 0.87
CA TRP A 291 8.04 -6.04 2.31
C TRP A 291 9.01 -5.07 2.97
N SER A 292 9.81 -4.37 2.18
CA SER A 292 10.53 -3.17 2.61
C SER A 292 9.61 -1.98 2.40
N PRO A 293 8.81 -1.56 3.41
CA PRO A 293 7.94 -0.39 3.26
C PRO A 293 8.73 0.90 3.00
N PHE A 294 10.06 0.91 3.16
CA PHE A 294 10.89 2.10 3.07
C PHE A 294 12.32 1.75 2.59
N ARG A 295 12.57 1.84 1.28
CA ARG A 295 13.88 2.33 0.80
C ARG A 295 13.74 3.81 0.49
#